data_AF-A0A6M0S585-F1
#
_entry.id   AF-A0A6M0S585-F1
#
_cell.length_a   1.000
_cell.length_b   1.000
_cell.length_c   1.000
_cell.angle_alpha   90.00
_cell.angle_beta   90.00
_cell.angle_gamma   90.00
#
_symmetry.space_group_name_H-M   'P 1'
#
loop_
_entity.id
_entity.type
_entity.pdbx_description
1 polymer ?
#
loop_
_entity_poly.entity_id
_entity_poly.type
_entity_poly.pdbx_seq_one_letter_code
_entity_poly.pdbx_strand_id
1 'polypeptide(L)'
;MAEPVVEPLSTNPTDASGLPVADIDAVAVTGEAGNYTFAVTISSADTGCEQYSDWWEVVDAQSGDLIYRRILAHSHVNEQPFTRSGGPVAIEPDQKVVIRGHMGGLQSHYGGQALGGSVESGFQPVEDSLPSLETVEPLPKGCAF
;
A
#
# COMPACT_ATOMS: atom_id res chain seq x y z
N MET A 1 43.90 5.40 4.79
CA MET A 1 43.00 4.78 5.78
C MET A 1 41.60 5.09 5.28
N ALA A 2 40.94 4.11 4.67
CA ALA A 2 39.58 4.29 4.17
C ALA A 2 38.63 4.22 5.37
N GLU A 3 37.76 5.22 5.49
CA GLU A 3 36.65 5.20 6.45
C GLU A 3 35.70 4.04 6.08
N PRO A 4 35.09 3.35 7.06
CA PRO A 4 34.11 2.32 6.74
C PRO A 4 32.88 2.99 6.11
N VAL A 5 32.59 2.64 4.87
CA VAL A 5 31.27 2.88 4.26
C VAL A 5 30.27 2.05 5.04
N VAL A 6 29.53 2.70 5.94
CA VAL A 6 28.27 2.18 6.45
C VAL A 6 27.27 2.35 5.30
N GLU A 7 27.03 1.29 4.54
CA GLU A 7 25.84 1.18 3.70
C GLU A 7 24.63 1.34 4.62
N PRO A 8 23.66 2.24 4.34
CA PRO A 8 22.45 2.27 5.14
C PRO A 8 21.77 0.92 4.97
N LEU A 9 21.68 0.16 6.05
CA LEU A 9 20.79 -0.99 6.11
C LEU A 9 19.38 -0.44 5.85
N SER A 10 18.89 -0.61 4.63
CA SER A 10 17.48 -0.46 4.30
C SER A 10 16.77 -1.50 5.15
N THR A 11 16.28 -1.10 6.31
CA THR A 11 15.54 -2.00 7.20
C THR A 11 14.20 -2.24 6.52
N ASN A 12 14.11 -3.34 5.77
CA ASN A 12 12.86 -3.79 5.19
C ASN A 12 11.77 -3.79 6.27
N PRO A 13 10.63 -3.12 6.05
CA PRO A 13 9.60 -3.01 7.05
C PRO A 13 9.02 -4.38 7.40
N THR A 14 8.86 -4.64 8.70
CA THR A 14 8.30 -5.89 9.21
C THR A 14 7.25 -5.62 10.29
N ASP A 15 6.24 -6.49 10.37
CA ASP A 15 5.25 -6.47 11.44
C ASP A 15 5.82 -6.95 12.79
N ALA A 16 4.98 -6.96 13.83
CA ALA A 16 5.34 -7.43 15.17
C ALA A 16 5.74 -8.93 15.22
N SER A 17 5.38 -9.71 14.20
CA SER A 17 5.72 -11.12 14.04
C SER A 17 7.01 -11.33 13.24
N GLY A 18 7.60 -10.26 12.69
CA GLY A 18 8.77 -10.29 11.82
C GLY A 18 8.47 -10.66 10.37
N LEU A 19 7.20 -10.62 9.95
CA LEU A 19 6.80 -10.81 8.55
C LEU A 19 7.04 -9.52 7.75
N PRO A 20 7.44 -9.62 6.47
CA PRO A 20 7.66 -8.45 5.61
C PRO A 20 6.34 -7.76 5.29
N VAL A 21 6.28 -6.42 5.37
CA VAL A 21 5.04 -5.66 5.15
C VAL A 21 5.18 -4.57 4.08
N ALA A 22 4.04 -3.95 3.73
CA ALA A 22 3.94 -2.79 2.86
C ALA A 22 3.22 -1.66 3.62
N ASP A 23 4.00 -0.78 4.23
CA ASP A 23 3.52 0.35 5.01
C ASP A 23 3.05 1.48 4.09
N ILE A 24 1.86 2.02 4.38
CA ILE A 24 1.36 3.24 3.75
C ILE A 24 1.85 4.45 4.55
N ASP A 25 2.89 5.11 4.04
CA ASP A 25 3.54 6.24 4.70
C ASP A 25 2.75 7.54 4.54
N ALA A 26 2.20 7.77 3.35
CA ALA A 26 1.50 9.01 3.02
C ALA A 26 0.49 8.82 1.90
N VAL A 27 -0.61 9.57 1.97
CA VAL A 27 -1.63 9.66 0.93
C VAL A 27 -1.87 11.12 0.59
N ALA A 28 -1.72 11.47 -0.69
CA ALA A 28 -2.18 12.74 -1.24
C ALA A 28 -3.34 12.50 -2.20
N VAL A 29 -4.38 13.33 -2.11
CA VAL A 29 -5.59 13.20 -2.93
C VAL A 29 -5.79 14.45 -3.76
N THR A 30 -6.14 14.25 -5.04
CA THR A 30 -6.52 15.31 -5.98
C THR A 30 -7.78 14.91 -6.72
N GLY A 31 -8.50 15.87 -7.31
CA GLY A 31 -9.73 15.64 -8.05
C GLY A 31 -10.96 16.16 -7.31
N GLU A 32 -12.11 15.57 -7.59
CA GLU A 32 -13.42 16.00 -7.09
C GLU A 32 -14.26 14.80 -6.65
N ALA A 33 -15.37 15.06 -5.95
CA ALA A 33 -16.26 14.02 -5.44
C ALA A 33 -16.66 13.02 -6.54
N GLY A 34 -16.55 11.72 -6.25
CA GLY A 34 -16.79 10.66 -7.21
C GLY A 34 -15.68 10.41 -8.25
N ASN A 35 -14.60 11.20 -8.26
CA ASN A 35 -13.53 11.09 -9.26
C ASN A 35 -12.15 11.52 -8.71
N TYR A 36 -11.72 10.89 -7.62
CA TYR A 36 -10.43 11.21 -7.00
C TYR A 36 -9.27 10.39 -7.58
N THR A 37 -8.09 11.01 -7.59
CA THR A 37 -6.80 10.34 -7.80
C THR A 37 -6.02 10.36 -6.49
N PHE A 38 -5.60 9.18 -6.05
CA PHE A 38 -4.80 8.96 -4.87
C PHE A 38 -3.35 8.77 -5.29
N ALA A 39 -2.42 9.51 -4.70
CA ALA A 39 -0.99 9.25 -4.77
C ALA A 39 -0.56 8.66 -3.42
N VAL A 40 -0.23 7.36 -3.44
CA VAL A 40 0.06 6.58 -2.24
C VAL A 40 1.56 6.33 -2.17
N THR A 41 2.19 6.74 -1.07
CA THR A 41 3.60 6.49 -0.77
C THR A 41 3.72 5.26 0.11
N ILE A 42 4.57 4.33 -0.32
CA ILE A 42 4.69 2.98 0.23
C ILE A 42 6.15 2.72 0.57
N SER A 43 6.37 2.21 1.77
CA SER A 43 7.61 1.54 2.17
C SER A 43 7.32 0.05 2.24
N SER A 44 7.97 -0.76 1.41
CA SER A 44 7.74 -2.20 1.38
C SER A 44 9.01 -3.01 1.52
N ALA A 45 8.89 -4.19 2.12
CA ALA A 45 9.98 -5.14 2.31
C ALA A 45 10.29 -5.94 1.04
N ASP A 46 10.42 -5.24 -0.07
CA ASP A 46 10.69 -5.82 -1.38
C ASP A 46 12.07 -6.49 -1.41
N THR A 47 12.13 -7.73 -1.92
CA THR A 47 13.40 -8.42 -2.22
C THR A 47 13.46 -8.96 -3.65
N GLY A 48 12.38 -8.79 -4.42
CA GLY A 48 12.25 -9.21 -5.81
C GLY A 48 10.85 -9.76 -6.09
N CYS A 49 10.67 -10.43 -7.24
CA CYS A 49 9.36 -10.94 -7.65
C CYS A 49 8.75 -12.00 -6.71
N GLU A 50 9.53 -12.61 -5.82
CA GLU A 50 9.05 -13.58 -4.83
C GLU A 50 8.55 -12.93 -3.53
N GLN A 51 8.81 -11.63 -3.34
CA GLN A 51 8.37 -10.85 -2.18
C GLN A 51 8.43 -9.36 -2.54
N TYR A 52 7.26 -8.79 -2.84
CA TYR A 52 7.11 -7.37 -3.13
C TYR A 52 5.68 -6.91 -2.87
N SER A 53 5.49 -5.60 -2.73
CA SER A 53 4.14 -5.04 -2.72
C SER A 53 3.54 -5.10 -4.13
N ASP A 54 2.51 -5.92 -4.32
CA ASP A 54 1.86 -6.19 -5.60
C ASP A 54 0.56 -5.38 -5.80
N TRP A 55 0.02 -4.79 -4.73
CA TRP A 55 -0.97 -3.73 -4.81
C TRP A 55 -1.06 -2.86 -3.56
N TRP A 56 -1.69 -1.71 -3.74
CA TRP A 56 -2.38 -1.00 -2.69
C TRP A 56 -3.86 -0.82 -3.06
N GLU A 57 -4.71 -0.65 -2.06
CA GLU A 57 -6.15 -0.56 -2.26
C GLU A 57 -6.81 0.50 -1.38
N VAL A 58 -8.00 0.90 -1.79
CA VAL A 58 -8.94 1.75 -1.04
C VAL A 58 -10.13 0.88 -0.69
N VAL A 59 -10.43 0.78 0.61
CA VAL A 59 -11.49 -0.07 1.15
C VAL A 59 -12.46 0.80 1.93
N ASP A 60 -13.75 0.52 1.83
CA ASP A 60 -14.75 1.17 2.66
C ASP A 60 -14.51 0.81 4.13
N ALA A 61 -14.36 1.83 5.00
CA ALA A 61 -14.02 1.59 6.39
C ALA A 61 -15.15 0.96 7.21
N GLN A 62 -16.41 1.04 6.73
CA GLN A 62 -17.58 0.51 7.43
C GLN A 62 -17.96 -0.88 6.93
N SER A 63 -18.06 -1.06 5.61
CA SER A 63 -18.48 -2.34 5.04
C SER A 63 -17.31 -3.30 4.83
N GLY A 64 -16.09 -2.78 4.68
CA GLY A 64 -14.92 -3.58 4.28
C GLY A 64 -14.90 -3.93 2.80
N ASP A 65 -15.74 -3.29 1.99
CA ASP A 65 -15.81 -3.55 0.55
C ASP A 65 -14.64 -2.90 -0.20
N LEU A 66 -14.12 -3.60 -1.20
CA LEU A 66 -13.12 -3.05 -2.10
C LEU A 66 -13.73 -1.93 -2.96
N ILE A 67 -13.22 -0.70 -2.82
CA ILE A 67 -13.63 0.44 -3.65
C ILE A 67 -12.71 0.53 -4.87
N TYR A 68 -11.40 0.41 -4.64
CA TYR A 68 -10.40 0.56 -5.69
C TYR A 68 -9.15 -0.25 -5.36
N ARG A 69 -8.50 -0.80 -6.39
CA ARG A 69 -7.19 -1.43 -6.26
C ARG A 69 -6.24 -0.97 -7.35
N ARG A 70 -5.02 -0.62 -6.95
CA ARG A 70 -3.90 -0.34 -7.85
C ARG A 70 -2.92 -1.50 -7.85
N ILE A 71 -2.87 -2.23 -8.96
CA ILE A 71 -1.84 -3.25 -9.17
C ILE A 71 -0.47 -2.61 -9.39
N LEU A 72 0.54 -3.15 -8.70
CA LEU A 72 1.95 -2.87 -8.85
C LEU A 72 2.59 -4.07 -9.56
N ALA A 73 3.10 -3.85 -10.77
CA ALA A 73 3.48 -4.95 -11.65
C ALA A 73 4.92 -5.45 -11.48
N HIS A 74 5.74 -4.78 -10.65
CA HIS A 74 7.15 -5.11 -10.45
C HIS A 74 7.59 -4.74 -9.04
N SER A 75 8.72 -5.31 -8.62
CA SER A 75 9.35 -4.98 -7.35
C SER A 75 10.13 -3.67 -7.41
N HIS A 76 10.11 -2.94 -6.29
CA HIS A 76 10.70 -1.62 -6.10
C HIS A 76 11.89 -1.66 -5.13
N VAL A 77 12.68 -2.76 -5.10
CA VAL A 77 13.82 -2.93 -4.17
C VAL A 77 14.75 -1.70 -4.09
N ASN A 78 14.97 -1.02 -5.23
CA ASN A 78 15.88 0.12 -5.35
C ASN A 78 15.18 1.49 -5.30
N GLU A 79 13.87 1.52 -5.04
CA GLU A 79 13.04 2.73 -5.00
C GLU A 79 12.17 2.66 -3.73
N GLN A 80 12.78 2.85 -2.56
CA GLN A 80 12.05 2.83 -1.28
C GLN A 80 12.32 4.12 -0.50
N PRO A 81 11.28 4.80 0.02
CA PRO A 81 9.87 4.60 -0.33
C PRO A 81 9.58 4.98 -1.79
N PHE A 82 8.51 4.45 -2.37
CA PHE A 82 8.02 4.83 -3.69
C PHE A 82 6.58 5.34 -3.64
N THR A 83 6.21 6.21 -4.57
CA THR A 83 4.83 6.71 -4.72
C THR A 83 4.22 6.20 -6.01
N ARG A 84 2.99 5.65 -5.94
CA ARG A 84 2.21 5.29 -7.13
C ARG A 84 0.81 5.86 -7.05
N SER A 85 0.40 6.49 -8.14
CA SER A 85 -0.93 7.08 -8.25
C SER A 85 -1.94 6.10 -8.85
N GLY A 86 -3.18 6.22 -8.40
CA GLY A 86 -4.30 5.39 -8.84
C GLY A 86 -5.62 6.14 -8.77
N GLY A 87 -6.55 5.74 -9.61
CA GLY A 87 -7.89 6.28 -9.77
C GLY A 87 -8.51 5.85 -11.11
N PRO A 88 -9.74 6.31 -11.41
CA PRO A 88 -10.56 7.16 -10.54
C PRO A 88 -11.14 6.39 -9.35
N VAL A 89 -11.15 7.01 -8.17
CA VAL A 89 -11.78 6.47 -6.95
C VAL A 89 -13.09 7.22 -6.71
N ALA A 90 -14.20 6.49 -6.80
CA ALA A 90 -15.54 7.05 -6.70
C ALA A 90 -16.05 7.01 -5.25
N ILE A 91 -15.73 8.05 -4.49
CA ILE A 91 -16.18 8.23 -3.09
C ILE A 91 -16.65 9.66 -2.84
N GLU A 92 -17.49 9.82 -1.82
CA GLU A 92 -17.87 11.13 -1.29
C GLU A 92 -16.75 11.73 -0.42
N PRO A 93 -16.65 13.06 -0.29
CA PRO A 93 -15.55 13.70 0.44
C PRO A 93 -15.49 13.33 1.93
N ASP A 94 -16.62 13.02 2.55
CA ASP A 94 -16.74 12.64 3.96
C ASP A 94 -16.72 11.11 4.18
N GLN A 95 -16.81 10.31 3.11
CA GLN A 95 -16.80 8.85 3.18
C GLN A 95 -15.49 8.35 3.80
N LYS A 96 -15.60 7.50 4.82
CA LYS A 96 -14.46 6.93 5.53
C LYS A 96 -13.93 5.72 4.77
N VAL A 97 -12.65 5.77 4.43
CA VAL A 97 -11.93 4.71 3.73
C VAL A 97 -10.61 4.41 4.42
N VAL A 98 -10.09 3.22 4.16
CA VAL A 98 -8.75 2.78 4.57
C VAL A 98 -7.93 2.50 3.32
N ILE A 99 -6.69 2.98 3.33
CA ILE A 99 -5.67 2.69 2.34
C ILE A 99 -4.67 1.76 2.98
N ARG A 100 -4.44 0.61 2.35
CA ARG A 100 -3.50 -0.40 2.82
C ARG A 100 -2.70 -1.01 1.68
N GLY A 101 -1.49 -1.43 1.99
CA GLY A 101 -0.63 -2.20 1.10
C GLY A 101 -0.85 -3.69 1.30
N HIS A 102 -0.56 -4.47 0.26
CA HIS A 102 -0.48 -5.91 0.34
C HIS A 102 0.91 -6.36 -0.07
N MET A 103 1.43 -7.38 0.61
CA MET A 103 2.67 -8.06 0.23
C MET A 103 2.31 -9.34 -0.51
N GLY A 104 2.72 -9.42 -1.77
CA GLY A 104 2.60 -10.62 -2.60
C GLY A 104 3.80 -11.55 -2.46
N GLY A 105 3.68 -12.75 -3.06
CA GLY A 105 4.76 -13.74 -3.10
C GLY A 105 4.46 -15.00 -2.29
N LEU A 106 5.51 -15.61 -1.73
CA LEU A 106 5.38 -16.89 -1.01
C LEU A 106 4.57 -16.77 0.30
N GLN A 107 4.57 -15.60 0.91
CA GLN A 107 3.80 -15.27 2.11
C GLN A 107 2.88 -14.09 1.80
N SER A 108 1.86 -14.34 0.98
CA SER A 108 0.83 -13.34 0.65
C SER A 108 0.08 -12.95 1.93
N HIS A 109 0.06 -11.65 2.26
CA HIS A 109 -0.73 -11.14 3.38
C HIS A 109 -0.90 -9.61 3.33
N TYR A 110 -1.93 -9.14 4.03
CA TYR A 110 -2.00 -7.76 4.53
C TYR A 110 -1.23 -7.65 5.84
N GLY A 111 -0.58 -6.51 6.04
CA GLY A 111 0.15 -6.18 7.25
C GLY A 111 0.84 -4.84 7.13
N GLY A 112 1.34 -4.32 8.25
CA GLY A 112 1.98 -3.01 8.31
C GLY A 112 0.99 -1.87 8.57
N GLN A 113 1.47 -0.64 8.40
CA GLN A 113 0.70 0.57 8.61
C GLN A 113 -0.30 0.81 7.49
N ALA A 114 -1.58 0.93 7.84
CA ALA A 114 -2.61 1.46 6.96
C ALA A 114 -2.91 2.93 7.31
N LEU A 115 -3.46 3.69 6.35
CA LEU A 115 -3.98 5.03 6.61
C LEU A 115 -5.50 5.06 6.45
N GLY A 116 -6.21 5.51 7.48
CA GLY A 116 -7.67 5.64 7.51
C GLY A 116 -8.10 7.10 7.58
N GLY A 117 -9.23 7.43 6.96
CA GLY A 117 -9.72 8.81 6.93
C GLY A 117 -10.74 9.08 5.85
N SER A 118 -10.91 10.35 5.49
CA SER A 118 -11.70 10.79 4.34
C SER A 118 -10.99 11.93 3.62
N VAL A 119 -11.40 12.25 2.39
CA VAL A 119 -10.79 13.35 1.63
C VAL A 119 -10.96 14.69 2.38
N GLU A 120 -12.11 14.91 3.00
CA GLU A 120 -12.41 16.14 3.76
C GLU A 120 -11.58 16.26 5.04
N SER A 121 -11.35 15.15 5.76
CA SER A 121 -10.73 15.16 7.09
C SER A 121 -9.25 14.77 7.10
N GLY A 122 -8.71 14.35 5.95
CA GLY A 122 -7.37 13.81 5.83
C GLY A 122 -7.27 12.35 6.28
N PHE A 123 -6.06 11.81 6.19
CA PHE A 123 -5.73 10.42 6.48
C PHE A 123 -4.71 10.34 7.62
N GLN A 124 -4.86 9.36 8.50
CA GLN A 124 -3.99 9.13 9.66
C GLN A 124 -3.71 7.63 9.81
N PRO A 125 -2.60 7.24 10.48
CA PRO A 125 -2.31 5.85 10.76
C PRO A 125 -3.46 5.16 11.50
N VAL A 126 -3.81 3.97 11.03
CA VAL A 126 -4.81 3.08 11.64
C VAL A 126 -4.31 1.64 11.63
N GLU A 127 -4.78 0.85 12.58
CA GLU A 127 -4.65 -0.59 12.55
C GLU A 127 -5.53 -1.16 11.44
N ASP A 128 -4.99 -2.07 10.62
CA ASP A 128 -5.80 -2.77 9.62
C ASP A 128 -6.59 -3.92 10.27
N SER A 129 -7.89 -3.69 10.47
CA SER A 129 -8.83 -4.70 10.95
C SER A 129 -9.85 -5.14 9.89
N LEU A 130 -9.57 -4.87 8.61
CA LEU A 130 -10.49 -5.14 7.51
C LEU A 130 -10.42 -6.60 7.05
N PRO A 131 -11.49 -7.13 6.42
CA PRO A 131 -11.46 -8.48 5.87
C PRO A 131 -10.37 -8.65 4.82
N SER A 132 -9.91 -9.88 4.60
CA SER A 132 -9.01 -10.18 3.49
C SER A 132 -9.75 -10.03 2.16
N LEU A 133 -9.12 -9.34 1.21
CA LEU A 133 -9.63 -9.10 -0.14
C LEU A 133 -8.74 -9.72 -1.24
N GLU A 134 -7.84 -10.64 -0.89
CA GLU A 134 -6.84 -11.24 -1.81
C GLU A 134 -7.43 -12.02 -2.99
N THR A 135 -8.71 -12.40 -2.91
CA THR A 135 -9.41 -13.12 -3.98
C THR A 135 -10.35 -12.23 -4.80
N VAL A 136 -10.50 -10.97 -4.42
CA VAL A 136 -11.37 -10.00 -5.11
C VAL A 136 -10.62 -9.42 -6.30
N GLU A 137 -11.24 -9.35 -7.47
CA GLU A 137 -10.64 -8.73 -8.64
C GLU A 137 -10.56 -7.20 -8.53
N PRO A 138 -9.58 -6.53 -9.16
CA PRO A 138 -8.52 -7.09 -10.00
C PRO A 138 -7.38 -7.72 -9.20
N LEU A 139 -6.75 -8.74 -9.78
CA LEU A 139 -5.56 -9.42 -9.24
C LEU A 139 -4.36 -9.27 -10.19
N PRO A 140 -3.12 -9.26 -9.66
CA PRO A 140 -1.94 -9.24 -10.50
C PRO A 140 -1.87 -10.50 -11.36
N LYS A 141 -1.44 -10.35 -12.62
CA LYS A 141 -1.28 -11.49 -13.56
C LYS A 141 0.11 -12.15 -13.48
N GLY A 142 0.97 -11.66 -12.59
CA GLY A 142 2.37 -12.05 -12.44
C GLY A 142 3.26 -10.84 -12.17
N CYS A 143 4.52 -11.10 -11.82
CA CYS A 143 5.56 -10.08 -11.66
C CYS A 143 6.32 -9.85 -12.97
N ALA A 144 6.43 -8.59 -13.40
CA ALA A 144 7.32 -8.16 -14.47
C ALA A 144 8.68 -7.74 -13.88
N PHE A 145 9.76 -8.06 -14.60
CA PHE A 145 11.14 -7.67 -14.27
C PHE A 145 11.44 -6.24 -14.73
#